data_AF-B1INW7-F1
#
_entry.id   AF-B1INW7-F1
#
_cell.length_a   1.000
_cell.length_b   1.000
_cell.length_c   1.000
_cell.angle_alpha   90.00
_cell.angle_beta   90.00
_cell.angle_gamma   90.00
#
_symmetry.space_group_name_H-M   'P 1'
#
loop_
_entity.id
_entity.type
_entity.pdbx_description
1 polymer ?
#
loop_
_entity_poly.entity_id
_entity_poly.type
_entity_poly.pdbx_seq_one_letter_code
_entity_poly.pdbx_strand_id
1 'polypeptide(L)'
;MELGRYKNKYCCMWCLSIFDKIPDKGVCTQCSNKGFKKINLEVGNPHKAIIIKISGKEILNNIRNGYMWFQSPKYYQRYSGRGKGAISDKNEGIDKSNSVNINSLRLMSFYSLQTDENVEYIIETPSKKLKQFGDHFILVKYEKLQQELKNYFEDKNISMAFCGFVKYSKNDNYSNLNPTFKDNNFSYQNEVRILLESNDFMELGEEEAYKTNKSTLNVSNCFSEPMPIDLLLNAQKLDDIF
;
A
#
# COMPACT_ATOMS: atom_id res chain seq x y z
N MET A 1 0.26 8.28 -13.51
CA MET A 1 1.57 8.96 -13.56
C MET A 1 2.32 8.32 -14.70
N GLU A 2 2.85 9.12 -15.62
CA GLU A 2 3.59 8.55 -16.75
C GLU A 2 4.88 7.88 -16.28
N LEU A 3 5.34 6.92 -17.07
CA LEU A 3 6.60 6.24 -16.86
C LEU A 3 7.71 7.14 -17.40
N GLY A 4 8.79 7.34 -16.64
CA GLY A 4 9.98 8.03 -17.09
C GLY A 4 10.93 8.40 -15.95
N ARG A 5 12.13 8.86 -16.33
CA ARG A 5 13.08 9.49 -15.42
C ARG A 5 12.77 10.97 -15.28
N TYR A 6 12.23 11.37 -14.15
CA TYR A 6 11.92 12.74 -13.78
C TYR A 6 13.08 13.35 -12.99
N LYS A 7 14.04 13.97 -13.70
CA LYS A 7 15.09 14.79 -13.09
C LYS A 7 14.68 16.25 -13.05
N ASN A 8 14.97 16.92 -11.94
CA ASN A 8 14.73 18.35 -11.73
C ASN A 8 13.26 18.79 -11.95
N LYS A 9 12.29 17.90 -11.70
CA LYS A 9 10.86 18.22 -11.82
C LYS A 9 10.28 18.70 -10.50
N TYR A 10 9.08 19.25 -10.51
CA TYR A 10 8.33 19.64 -9.33
C TYR A 10 7.13 18.73 -9.14
N CYS A 11 6.94 18.17 -7.95
CA CYS A 11 5.79 17.35 -7.61
C CYS A 11 4.86 18.14 -6.67
N CYS A 12 3.55 18.13 -6.96
CA CYS A 12 2.56 18.58 -6.01
C CYS A 12 2.49 17.57 -4.85
N MET A 13 2.68 18.04 -3.63
CA MET A 13 2.73 17.19 -2.45
C MET A 13 1.37 16.60 -2.03
N TRP A 14 0.28 17.06 -2.67
CA TRP A 14 -1.09 16.69 -2.32
C TRP A 14 -1.67 15.65 -3.28
N CYS A 15 -1.68 15.93 -4.58
CA CYS A 15 -2.19 15.01 -5.61
C CYS A 15 -1.12 14.26 -6.39
N LEU A 16 0.17 14.50 -6.09
CA LEU A 16 1.32 13.83 -6.70
C LEU A 16 1.53 14.09 -8.19
N SER A 17 0.80 15.03 -8.79
CA SER A 17 1.04 15.46 -10.16
C SER A 17 2.46 16.02 -10.32
N ILE A 18 3.12 15.67 -11.41
CA ILE A 18 4.50 16.08 -11.73
C ILE A 18 4.44 17.21 -12.76
N PHE A 19 5.28 18.22 -12.55
CA PHE A 19 5.34 19.44 -13.35
C PHE A 19 6.78 19.78 -13.69
N ASP A 20 7.02 20.37 -14.85
CA ASP A 20 8.34 20.85 -15.25
C ASP A 20 8.78 22.08 -14.47
N LYS A 21 7.80 22.90 -14.08
CA LYS A 21 7.97 24.12 -13.29
C LYS A 21 6.84 24.23 -12.27
N ILE A 22 7.07 24.98 -11.21
CA ILE A 22 6.00 25.33 -10.27
C ILE A 22 4.95 26.15 -11.03
N PRO A 23 3.66 25.77 -11.03
CA PRO A 23 2.61 26.55 -11.66
C PRO A 23 2.43 27.93 -11.02
N ASP A 24 1.79 28.84 -11.74
CA ASP A 24 1.64 30.23 -11.32
C ASP A 24 1.01 30.35 -9.92
N LYS A 25 1.55 31.29 -9.13
CA LYS A 25 1.19 31.52 -7.72
C LYS A 25 1.49 30.33 -6.78
N GLY A 26 2.21 29.31 -7.24
CA GLY A 26 2.57 28.14 -6.44
C GLY A 26 1.39 27.23 -6.11
N VAL A 27 0.33 27.27 -6.92
CA VAL A 27 -0.93 26.52 -6.72
C VAL A 27 -1.00 25.37 -7.72
N CYS A 28 -1.33 24.16 -7.25
CA CYS A 28 -1.51 23.02 -8.13
C CYS A 28 -2.73 23.15 -9.02
N THR A 29 -2.52 23.04 -10.34
CA THR A 29 -3.60 23.08 -11.33
C THR A 29 -4.50 21.84 -11.30
N GLN A 30 -4.10 20.79 -10.58
CA GLN A 30 -4.85 19.53 -10.49
C GLN A 30 -5.67 19.41 -9.20
N CYS A 31 -5.19 19.97 -8.08
CA CYS A 31 -5.88 19.87 -6.79
C CYS A 31 -6.03 21.19 -6.03
N SER A 32 -5.68 22.31 -6.65
CA SER A 32 -5.78 23.67 -6.10
C SER A 32 -4.99 23.93 -4.80
N ASN A 33 -4.17 22.98 -4.35
CA ASN A 33 -3.36 23.12 -3.14
C ASN A 33 -2.00 23.75 -3.41
N LYS A 34 -1.46 24.45 -2.40
CA LYS A 34 -0.09 24.97 -2.39
C LYS A 34 0.84 23.94 -1.74
N GLY A 35 1.97 23.65 -2.38
CA GLY A 35 2.94 22.68 -1.85
C GLY A 35 3.63 21.93 -2.97
N PHE A 36 4.71 22.53 -3.48
CA PHE A 36 5.54 21.95 -4.52
C PHE A 36 6.91 21.66 -4.00
N LYS A 37 7.49 20.55 -4.45
CA LYS A 37 8.90 20.25 -4.18
C LYS A 37 9.61 19.72 -5.39
N LYS A 38 10.88 20.10 -5.49
CA LYS A 38 11.76 19.61 -6.54
C LYS A 38 12.11 18.14 -6.25
N ILE A 39 11.91 17.27 -7.23
CA ILE A 39 12.14 15.84 -7.15
C ILE A 39 13.14 15.40 -8.22
N ASN A 40 13.91 14.38 -7.86
CA ASN A 40 14.64 13.53 -8.80
C ASN A 40 14.09 12.12 -8.57
N LEU A 41 13.27 11.65 -9.50
CA LEU A 41 12.49 10.42 -9.37
C LEU A 41 12.65 9.63 -10.66
N GLU A 42 12.90 8.33 -10.57
CA GLU A 42 12.73 7.41 -11.69
C GLU A 42 11.41 6.68 -11.49
N VAL A 43 10.48 6.89 -12.40
CA VAL A 43 9.24 6.13 -12.51
C VAL A 43 9.48 5.18 -13.68
N GLY A 44 10.20 4.08 -13.47
CA GLY A 44 10.32 3.07 -14.53
C GLY A 44 8.93 2.56 -14.93
N ASN A 45 8.80 2.00 -16.14
CA ASN A 45 7.75 1.02 -16.38
C ASN A 45 7.89 -0.01 -15.26
N PRO A 46 6.90 -0.20 -14.36
CA PRO A 46 6.93 -1.41 -13.59
C PRO A 46 6.69 -2.49 -14.64
N HIS A 47 7.76 -3.12 -15.11
CA HIS A 47 7.63 -4.42 -15.72
C HIS A 47 6.71 -5.27 -14.81
N LYS A 48 5.91 -6.19 -15.38
CA LYS A 48 4.68 -6.66 -14.70
C LYS A 48 4.95 -7.02 -13.23
N ALA A 49 4.18 -6.42 -12.33
CA ALA A 49 4.35 -6.66 -10.91
C ALA A 49 3.43 -7.79 -10.46
N ILE A 50 3.97 -8.78 -9.77
CA ILE A 50 3.19 -9.77 -9.03
C ILE A 50 2.99 -9.26 -7.61
N ILE A 51 1.72 -9.19 -7.19
CA ILE A 51 1.34 -8.70 -5.88
C ILE A 51 1.31 -9.85 -4.89
N ILE A 52 2.04 -9.70 -3.79
CA ILE A 52 2.26 -10.76 -2.80
C ILE A 52 1.91 -10.24 -1.41
N LYS A 53 1.28 -11.08 -0.58
CA LYS A 53 1.16 -10.80 0.86
C LYS A 53 2.04 -11.77 1.64
N ILE A 54 2.92 -11.23 2.47
CA ILE A 54 3.82 -12.00 3.34
C ILE A 54 3.28 -11.94 4.78
N SER A 55 3.11 -13.09 5.43
CA SER A 55 2.72 -13.21 6.83
C SER A 55 2.90 -14.65 7.35
N GLY A 56 2.47 -14.91 8.59
CA GLY A 56 2.35 -16.28 9.10
C GLY A 56 1.23 -17.05 8.39
N LYS A 57 1.40 -18.37 8.20
CA LYS A 57 0.44 -19.23 7.48
C LYS A 57 -1.00 -19.08 7.94
N GLU A 58 -1.25 -19.05 9.24
CA GLU A 58 -2.59 -18.92 9.82
C GLU A 58 -3.23 -17.58 9.46
N ILE A 59 -2.47 -16.49 9.53
CA ILE A 59 -2.93 -15.14 9.16
C ILE A 59 -3.29 -15.10 7.68
N LEU A 60 -2.47 -15.69 6.82
CA LEU A 60 -2.74 -15.77 5.38
C LEU A 60 -4.03 -16.55 5.11
N ASN A 61 -4.28 -17.65 5.81
CA ASN A 61 -5.54 -18.39 5.70
C ASN A 61 -6.74 -17.59 6.20
N ASN A 62 -6.60 -16.77 7.25
CA ASN A 62 -7.65 -15.87 7.69
C ASN A 62 -7.99 -14.83 6.61
N ILE A 63 -6.98 -14.19 6.03
CA ILE A 63 -7.14 -13.25 4.90
C ILE A 63 -7.88 -13.93 3.74
N ARG A 64 -7.48 -15.16 3.37
CA ARG A 64 -8.13 -15.93 2.31
C ARG A 64 -9.59 -16.25 2.60
N ASN A 65 -9.93 -16.43 3.88
CA ASN A 65 -11.30 -16.62 4.34
C ASN A 65 -12.05 -15.29 4.55
N GLY A 66 -11.56 -14.18 4.01
CA GLY A 66 -12.23 -12.89 4.08
C GLY A 66 -12.19 -12.23 5.46
N TYR A 67 -11.41 -12.74 6.41
CA TYR A 67 -11.19 -12.07 7.68
C TYR A 67 -10.17 -10.94 7.50
N MET A 68 -10.67 -9.77 7.12
CA MET A 68 -9.87 -8.57 6.84
C MET A 68 -10.39 -7.38 7.63
N TRP A 69 -9.51 -6.43 7.86
CA TRP A 69 -9.78 -5.24 8.65
C TRP A 69 -9.20 -4.05 7.93
N PHE A 70 -10.03 -3.03 7.68
CA PHE A 70 -9.65 -1.82 6.96
C PHE A 70 -9.82 -0.60 7.84
N GLN A 71 -8.77 0.21 7.96
CA GLN A 71 -8.83 1.44 8.74
C GLN A 71 -9.79 2.44 8.08
N SER A 72 -10.68 3.05 8.87
CA SER A 72 -11.58 4.08 8.37
C SER A 72 -10.81 5.30 7.84
N PRO A 73 -11.19 5.88 6.69
CA PRO A 73 -10.58 7.12 6.17
C PRO A 73 -10.59 8.27 7.20
N LYS A 74 -11.60 8.30 8.08
CA LYS A 74 -11.77 9.31 9.16
C LYS A 74 -10.58 9.34 10.13
N TYR A 75 -9.90 8.21 10.32
CA TYR A 75 -8.72 8.09 11.18
C TYR A 75 -7.54 8.95 10.71
N TYR A 76 -7.35 9.07 9.40
CA TYR A 76 -6.23 9.83 8.83
C TYR A 76 -6.48 11.35 8.80
N GLN A 77 -7.70 11.81 9.10
CA GLN A 77 -8.11 13.21 8.98
C GLN A 77 -8.00 14.06 10.25
N ARG A 78 -7.75 13.48 11.44
CA ARG A 78 -7.52 14.26 12.67
C ARG A 78 -6.23 15.10 12.68
N TYR A 79 -5.56 15.24 11.54
CA TYR A 79 -4.43 16.15 11.34
C TYR A 79 -4.90 17.60 11.16
N SER A 80 -5.31 18.27 12.25
CA SER A 80 -5.47 19.72 12.28
C SER A 80 -4.08 20.34 12.42
N GLY A 81 -3.47 20.74 11.30
CA GLY A 81 -2.11 21.29 11.27
C GLY A 81 -1.86 22.34 12.37
N ARG A 82 -1.00 21.99 13.34
CA ARG A 82 -0.17 22.84 14.21
C ARG A 82 0.46 21.95 15.29
N GLY A 83 1.70 21.53 15.06
CA GLY A 83 2.60 21.02 16.11
C GLY A 83 2.33 19.64 16.70
N LYS A 84 1.18 19.00 16.44
CA LYS A 84 1.01 17.57 16.70
C LYS A 84 1.52 16.82 15.49
N GLY A 85 2.52 15.95 15.67
CA GLY A 85 2.92 15.02 14.63
C GLY A 85 1.67 14.34 14.09
N ALA A 86 1.62 14.06 12.79
CA ALA A 86 0.69 13.05 12.32
C ALA A 86 0.86 11.83 13.21
N ILE A 87 -0.20 11.02 13.39
CA ILE A 87 -0.06 9.74 14.04
C ILE A 87 0.92 8.94 13.16
N SER A 88 2.19 9.08 13.49
CA SER A 88 3.29 8.32 12.98
C SER A 88 3.00 6.88 13.30
N ASP A 89 3.62 5.97 12.56
CA ASP A 89 3.74 4.54 12.88
C ASP A 89 4.32 4.23 14.28
N LYS A 90 4.39 5.19 15.21
CA LYS A 90 5.06 5.04 16.50
C LYS A 90 4.44 3.99 17.41
N ASN A 91 3.19 3.59 17.20
CA ASN A 91 2.58 2.46 17.91
C ASN A 91 2.53 1.21 17.01
N GLU A 92 3.66 0.90 16.37
CA GLU A 92 3.96 -0.44 15.88
C GLU A 92 4.04 -1.39 17.09
N GLY A 93 2.89 -1.91 17.51
CA GLY A 93 2.81 -3.06 18.39
C GLY A 93 1.96 -2.88 19.65
N ILE A 94 1.25 -3.97 19.94
CA ILE A 94 0.67 -4.32 21.24
C ILE A 94 -0.75 -3.78 21.48
N ASP A 95 -1.74 -4.52 21.01
CA ASP A 95 -2.94 -4.79 21.83
C ASP A 95 -2.94 -6.28 22.19
N LYS A 96 -2.99 -6.57 23.50
CA LYS A 96 -2.73 -7.88 24.10
C LYS A 96 -4.00 -8.69 24.36
N SER A 97 -5.16 -8.23 23.90
CA SER A 97 -6.43 -8.88 24.23
C SER A 97 -7.06 -9.60 23.03
N ASN A 98 -6.80 -10.90 22.98
CA ASN A 98 -7.58 -11.97 22.37
C ASN A 98 -7.42 -12.25 20.86
N SER A 99 -6.52 -13.21 20.62
CA SER A 99 -6.28 -14.03 19.43
C SER A 99 -5.64 -13.36 18.20
N VAL A 100 -4.31 -13.49 18.12
CA VAL A 100 -3.54 -13.68 16.88
C VAL A 100 -3.69 -12.58 15.82
N ASN A 101 -3.21 -11.38 16.17
CA ASN A 101 -2.17 -10.66 15.42
C ASN A 101 -2.28 -10.64 13.87
N ILE A 102 -3.37 -10.12 13.31
CA ILE A 102 -3.50 -9.82 11.86
C ILE A 102 -2.74 -8.50 11.57
N ASN A 103 -1.44 -8.47 11.86
CA ASN A 103 -0.43 -7.40 11.64
C ASN A 103 -0.98 -5.95 11.55
N SER A 104 -1.60 -5.51 12.65
CA SER A 104 -1.91 -4.12 13.06
C SER A 104 -0.96 -3.05 12.51
N LEU A 105 -1.35 -1.92 11.93
CA LEU A 105 -2.64 -1.23 11.77
C LEU A 105 -2.49 -0.29 10.56
N ARG A 106 -2.68 -0.75 9.32
CA ARG A 106 -2.76 0.11 8.11
C ARG A 106 -3.54 -0.57 7.00
N LEU A 107 -4.10 0.26 6.12
CA LEU A 107 -4.11 0.09 4.65
C LEU A 107 -3.45 -1.22 4.22
N MET A 108 -4.19 -2.17 3.67
CA MET A 108 -3.68 -3.50 3.33
C MET A 108 -2.43 -3.37 2.43
N SER A 109 -1.25 -3.63 3.01
CA SER A 109 0.04 -3.56 2.32
C SER A 109 0.40 -4.90 1.71
N PHE A 110 0.94 -4.84 0.50
CA PHE A 110 1.47 -5.96 -0.27
C PHE A 110 2.91 -5.67 -0.69
N TYR A 111 3.65 -6.72 -0.98
CA TYR A 111 4.93 -6.66 -1.65
C TYR A 111 4.71 -6.69 -3.17
N SER A 112 5.37 -5.79 -3.89
CA SER A 112 5.44 -5.82 -5.35
C SER A 112 6.69 -6.61 -5.79
N LEU A 113 6.50 -7.79 -6.37
CA LEU A 113 7.59 -8.52 -7.02
C LEU A 113 7.70 -8.06 -8.48
N GLN A 114 8.82 -7.45 -8.85
CA GLN A 114 9.05 -6.94 -10.20
C GLN A 114 9.58 -8.07 -11.09
N THR A 115 8.92 -8.29 -12.23
CA THR A 115 9.31 -9.32 -13.21
C THR A 115 9.63 -8.66 -14.54
N ASP A 116 10.34 -9.31 -15.46
CA ASP A 116 10.58 -8.79 -16.80
C ASP A 116 9.29 -8.62 -17.64
N GLU A 117 9.42 -8.09 -18.86
CA GLU A 117 8.29 -7.81 -19.75
C GLU A 117 7.52 -9.09 -20.14
N ASN A 118 8.23 -10.22 -20.21
CA ASN A 118 7.67 -11.53 -20.54
C ASN A 118 7.11 -12.28 -19.34
N VAL A 119 7.28 -11.76 -18.12
CA VAL A 119 6.83 -12.43 -16.89
C VAL A 119 7.50 -13.79 -16.72
N GLU A 120 8.80 -13.87 -17.00
CA GLU A 120 9.61 -15.08 -16.82
C GLU A 120 10.62 -14.88 -15.68
N TYR A 121 11.29 -13.72 -15.63
CA TYR A 121 12.40 -13.48 -14.72
C TYR A 121 12.06 -12.45 -13.64
N ILE A 122 12.60 -12.64 -12.44
CA ILE A 122 12.54 -11.67 -11.36
C ILE A 122 13.67 -10.64 -11.55
N ILE A 123 13.33 -9.36 -11.66
CA ILE A 123 14.30 -8.29 -11.93
C ILE A 123 15.12 -7.96 -10.68
N GLU A 124 14.48 -7.97 -9.51
CA GLU A 124 15.12 -7.64 -8.25
C GLU A 124 14.94 -8.78 -7.26
N THR A 125 16.06 -9.35 -6.80
CA THR A 125 16.03 -10.40 -5.78
C THR A 125 15.38 -9.86 -4.50
N PRO A 126 14.31 -10.51 -4.00
CA PRO A 126 13.66 -10.08 -2.77
C PRO A 126 14.63 -10.07 -1.57
N SER A 127 14.53 -9.04 -0.74
CA SER A 127 15.41 -8.91 0.42
C SER A 127 15.12 -10.00 1.46
N LYS A 128 16.17 -10.64 2.01
CA LYS A 128 16.04 -11.56 3.14
C LYS A 128 15.38 -10.94 4.37
N LYS A 129 15.41 -9.60 4.49
CA LYS A 129 14.71 -8.85 5.55
C LYS A 129 13.19 -9.08 5.54
N LEU A 130 12.62 -9.51 4.42
CA LEU A 130 11.18 -9.80 4.32
C LEU A 130 10.73 -10.91 5.29
N LYS A 131 11.64 -11.79 5.74
CA LYS A 131 11.35 -12.82 6.76
C LYS A 131 10.83 -12.25 8.09
N GLN A 132 11.11 -10.98 8.38
CA GLN A 132 10.59 -10.34 9.59
C GLN A 132 9.04 -10.18 9.57
N PHE A 133 8.42 -10.23 8.39
CA PHE A 133 6.98 -10.06 8.24
C PHE A 133 6.22 -11.39 8.32
N GLY A 134 6.90 -12.52 8.13
CA GLY A 134 6.31 -13.84 8.09
C GLY A 134 7.22 -14.89 7.45
N ASP A 135 6.80 -16.14 7.60
CA ASP A 135 7.45 -17.32 7.06
C ASP A 135 6.75 -17.87 5.81
N HIS A 136 5.60 -17.30 5.43
CA HIS A 136 4.82 -17.67 4.25
C HIS A 136 4.40 -16.44 3.44
N PHE A 137 3.94 -16.70 2.22
CA PHE A 137 3.31 -15.71 1.36
C PHE A 137 2.14 -16.29 0.55
N ILE A 138 1.25 -15.42 0.09
CA ILE A 138 0.20 -15.73 -0.91
C ILE A 138 0.33 -14.78 -2.09
N LEU A 139 -0.01 -15.27 -3.27
CA LEU A 139 -0.21 -14.45 -4.46
C LEU A 139 -1.58 -13.79 -4.40
N VAL A 140 -1.67 -12.60 -4.96
CA VAL A 140 -2.88 -11.80 -4.99
C VAL A 140 -3.30 -11.58 -6.43
N LYS A 141 -4.47 -12.09 -6.80
CA LYS A 141 -5.17 -11.74 -8.05
C LYS A 141 -5.77 -10.35 -7.88
N TYR A 142 -4.90 -9.37 -8.03
CA TYR A 142 -5.14 -7.99 -7.66
C TYR A 142 -6.43 -7.41 -8.24
N GLU A 143 -6.66 -7.55 -9.54
CA GLU A 143 -7.86 -7.00 -10.21
C GLU A 143 -9.16 -7.57 -9.63
N LYS A 144 -9.17 -8.88 -9.34
CA LYS A 144 -10.32 -9.53 -8.70
C LYS A 144 -10.52 -9.01 -7.28
N LEU A 145 -9.45 -8.95 -6.49
CA LEU A 145 -9.52 -8.41 -5.13
C LEU A 145 -10.04 -6.97 -5.12
N GLN A 146 -9.56 -6.13 -6.05
CA GLN A 146 -10.01 -4.75 -6.18
C GLN A 146 -11.52 -4.67 -6.46
N GLN A 147 -12.04 -5.53 -7.35
CA GLN A 147 -13.46 -5.56 -7.65
C GLN A 147 -14.30 -6.01 -6.44
N GLU A 148 -13.90 -7.09 -5.76
CA GLU A 148 -14.62 -7.59 -4.58
C GLU A 148 -14.66 -6.54 -3.47
N LEU A 149 -13.55 -5.84 -3.23
CA LEU A 149 -13.50 -4.78 -2.22
C LEU A 149 -14.32 -3.56 -2.63
N LYS A 150 -14.30 -3.15 -3.91
CA LYS A 150 -15.16 -2.08 -4.41
C LYS A 150 -16.64 -2.38 -4.17
N ASN A 151 -17.09 -3.59 -4.52
CA ASN A 151 -18.46 -4.03 -4.28
C ASN A 151 -18.81 -4.00 -2.78
N TYR A 152 -17.89 -4.45 -1.92
CA TYR A 152 -18.11 -4.44 -0.47
C TYR A 152 -18.26 -3.02 0.12
N PHE A 153 -17.55 -2.02 -0.42
CA PHE A 153 -17.55 -0.64 0.07
C PHE A 153 -18.55 0.28 -0.62
N GLU A 154 -19.19 -0.15 -1.72
CA GLU A 154 -20.14 0.65 -2.51
C GLU A 154 -21.25 1.26 -1.64
N ASP A 155 -21.90 0.45 -0.80
CA ASP A 155 -22.98 0.89 0.09
C ASP A 155 -22.51 1.72 1.31
N LYS A 156 -21.20 1.96 1.45
CA LYS A 156 -20.59 2.62 2.62
C LYS A 156 -20.08 4.03 2.32
N ASN A 157 -20.38 4.56 1.13
CA ASN A 157 -19.85 5.84 0.64
C ASN A 157 -18.31 5.92 0.74
N ILE A 158 -17.65 4.77 0.54
CA ILE A 158 -16.21 4.63 0.53
C ILE A 158 -15.77 4.30 -0.90
N SER A 159 -15.02 5.21 -1.49
CA SER A 159 -14.28 4.94 -2.71
C SER A 159 -12.97 4.24 -2.38
N MET A 160 -12.46 3.46 -3.34
CA MET A 160 -11.18 2.79 -3.19
C MET A 160 -10.21 3.27 -4.26
N ALA A 161 -9.10 3.83 -3.81
CA ALA A 161 -7.97 4.15 -4.66
C ALA A 161 -6.83 3.17 -4.38
N PHE A 162 -6.35 2.52 -5.43
CA PHE A 162 -5.11 1.79 -5.35
C PHE A 162 -3.95 2.74 -5.60
N CYS A 163 -3.28 3.18 -4.55
CA CYS A 163 -2.02 3.88 -4.71
C CYS A 163 -0.93 2.82 -4.94
N GLY A 164 -0.71 2.54 -6.22
CA GLY A 164 0.06 1.40 -6.69
C GLY A 164 1.49 1.28 -6.19
N PHE A 165 2.11 2.33 -5.61
CA PHE A 165 3.48 2.25 -5.10
C PHE A 165 3.71 3.23 -3.95
N VAL A 166 4.21 2.74 -2.83
CA VAL A 166 4.75 3.57 -1.75
C VAL A 166 6.02 4.25 -2.24
N LYS A 167 6.14 5.54 -1.99
CA LYS A 167 7.33 6.34 -2.30
C LYS A 167 8.29 6.35 -1.12
N TYR A 168 9.57 6.23 -1.40
CA TYR A 168 10.62 6.19 -0.40
C TYR A 168 11.45 7.48 -0.45
N SER A 169 11.62 8.15 0.70
CA SER A 169 12.33 9.43 0.80
C SER A 169 13.39 9.37 1.89
N LYS A 170 14.55 9.99 1.65
CA LYS A 170 15.66 10.08 2.61
C LYS A 170 15.52 11.19 3.65
N ASN A 171 14.47 12.03 3.58
CA ASN A 171 14.32 13.18 4.49
C ASN A 171 13.40 12.87 5.67
N ASP A 172 13.92 13.05 6.89
CA ASP A 172 13.26 12.83 8.20
C ASP A 172 11.93 13.58 8.39
N ASN A 173 11.69 14.62 7.59
CA ASN A 173 10.50 15.47 7.68
C ASN A 173 9.30 14.98 6.84
N TYR A 174 9.42 13.90 6.07
CA TYR A 174 8.39 13.47 5.11
C TYR A 174 7.68 12.16 5.43
N SER A 175 8.32 11.28 6.21
CA SER A 175 7.77 9.97 6.59
C SER A 175 6.44 10.08 7.34
N ASN A 176 6.12 11.25 7.86
CA ASN A 176 4.93 11.50 8.68
C ASN A 176 3.81 12.27 7.95
N LEU A 177 3.94 12.60 6.66
CA LEU A 177 2.99 13.53 6.02
C LEU A 177 1.87 12.85 5.21
N ASN A 178 2.06 11.61 4.74
CA ASN A 178 1.03 10.91 3.94
C ASN A 178 1.25 9.37 3.98
N PRO A 179 0.17 8.57 4.01
CA PRO A 179 0.22 7.10 3.98
C PRO A 179 0.86 6.47 2.73
N THR A 180 1.32 7.25 1.77
CA THR A 180 2.01 6.77 0.56
C THR A 180 3.52 7.04 0.59
N PHE A 181 4.07 7.52 1.71
CA PHE A 181 5.50 7.78 1.88
C PHE A 181 6.11 6.97 3.03
N LYS A 182 7.36 6.53 2.85
CA LYS A 182 8.19 5.88 3.88
C LYS A 182 9.64 6.38 3.81
N ASP A 183 10.38 6.14 4.88
CA ASP A 183 11.84 6.31 4.87
C ASP A 183 12.47 5.34 3.86
N ASN A 184 13.47 5.82 3.11
CA ASN A 184 14.27 5.03 2.19
C ASN A 184 14.98 3.83 2.81
N ASN A 185 15.17 3.81 4.13
CA ASN A 185 15.64 2.61 4.84
C ASN A 185 14.68 1.41 4.70
N PHE A 186 13.42 1.64 4.33
CA PHE A 186 12.39 0.63 4.13
C PHE A 186 12.10 0.32 2.65
N SER A 187 12.87 0.87 1.70
CA SER A 187 12.61 0.67 0.26
C SER A 187 12.63 -0.81 -0.16
N TYR A 188 13.37 -1.66 0.57
CA TYR A 188 13.40 -3.11 0.36
C TYR A 188 12.03 -3.80 0.52
N GLN A 189 11.05 -3.14 1.14
CA GLN A 189 9.70 -3.67 1.31
C GLN A 189 8.86 -3.59 0.03
N ASN A 190 9.30 -2.79 -0.96
CA ASN A 190 8.63 -2.56 -2.24
C ASN A 190 7.08 -2.55 -2.15
N GLU A 191 6.56 -1.79 -1.19
CA GLU A 191 5.17 -1.86 -0.80
C GLU A 191 4.20 -1.28 -1.83
N VAL A 192 3.06 -1.97 -1.93
CA VAL A 192 1.85 -1.48 -2.56
C VAL A 192 0.76 -1.42 -1.51
N ARG A 193 -0.07 -0.36 -1.52
CA ARG A 193 -1.13 -0.15 -0.52
C ARG A 193 -2.48 0.07 -1.18
N ILE A 194 -3.50 -0.53 -0.59
CA ILE A 194 -4.89 -0.17 -0.86
C ILE A 194 -5.25 1.02 0.03
N LEU A 195 -5.72 2.12 -0.57
CA LEU A 195 -6.29 3.27 0.14
C LEU A 195 -7.82 3.25 0.08
N LEU A 196 -8.43 3.44 1.24
CA LEU A 196 -9.84 3.79 1.33
C LEU A 196 -9.94 5.31 1.33
N GLU A 197 -10.80 5.83 0.47
CA GLU A 197 -11.08 7.25 0.29
C GLU A 197 -12.60 7.45 0.45
N SER A 198 -13.02 8.67 0.77
CA SER A 198 -14.43 9.03 0.72
C SER A 198 -14.53 10.46 0.21
N ASN A 199 -15.53 10.74 -0.61
CA ASN A 199 -15.78 12.11 -1.07
C ASN A 199 -16.62 12.89 -0.05
N ASP A 200 -17.29 12.20 0.88
CA ASP A 200 -18.12 12.81 1.91
C ASP A 200 -17.76 12.28 3.31
N PHE A 201 -16.62 12.78 3.82
CA PHE A 201 -16.09 12.37 5.12
C PHE A 201 -17.01 12.66 6.30
N MET A 202 -17.90 13.66 6.16
CA MET A 202 -18.84 14.03 7.23
C MET A 202 -19.96 13.01 7.38
N GLU A 203 -20.27 12.27 6.30
CA GLU A 203 -21.25 11.20 6.27
C GLU A 203 -20.67 9.84 6.71
N LEU A 204 -19.34 9.70 6.80
CA LEU A 204 -18.73 8.51 7.37
C LEU A 204 -19.09 8.41 8.86
N GLY A 205 -19.54 7.21 9.28
CA GLY A 205 -19.88 6.87 10.67
C GLY A 205 -18.70 6.96 11.66
N GLU A 206 -18.57 5.99 12.56
CA GLU A 206 -17.51 6.02 13.59
C GLU A 206 -16.09 5.82 12.99
N GLU A 207 -15.06 6.15 13.76
CA GLU A 207 -13.63 5.97 13.39
C GLU A 207 -13.20 4.50 13.37
N GLU A 208 -14.11 3.57 13.68
CA GLU A 208 -13.83 2.14 13.81
C GLU A 208 -13.36 1.51 12.49
N ALA A 209 -12.59 0.43 12.61
CA ALA A 209 -12.16 -0.35 11.46
C ALA A 209 -13.33 -1.12 10.83
N TYR A 210 -13.37 -1.18 9.50
CA TYR A 210 -14.28 -2.06 8.77
C TYR A 210 -13.78 -3.49 8.84
N LYS A 211 -14.54 -4.35 9.51
CA LYS A 211 -14.18 -5.75 9.77
C LYS A 211 -15.01 -6.65 8.87
N THR A 212 -14.35 -7.55 8.16
CA THR A 212 -15.00 -8.51 7.28
C THR A 212 -14.76 -9.93 7.77
N ASN A 213 -15.59 -10.84 7.28
CA ASN A 213 -15.41 -12.28 7.38
C ASN A 213 -15.89 -12.93 6.07
N LYS A 214 -15.83 -14.27 6.00
CA LYS A 214 -16.24 -15.03 4.83
C LYS A 214 -17.68 -14.79 4.36
N SER A 215 -18.61 -14.52 5.28
CA SER A 215 -20.02 -14.29 4.92
C SER A 215 -20.26 -12.89 4.36
N THR A 216 -19.42 -11.91 4.70
CA THR A 216 -19.56 -10.52 4.22
C THR A 216 -18.67 -10.21 3.02
N LEU A 217 -17.55 -10.92 2.87
CA LEU A 217 -16.56 -10.70 1.82
C LEU A 217 -15.91 -12.03 1.43
N ASN A 218 -16.34 -12.61 0.31
CA ASN A 218 -15.80 -13.88 -0.17
C ASN A 218 -14.68 -13.67 -1.19
N VAL A 219 -13.45 -13.61 -0.68
CA VAL A 219 -12.24 -13.32 -1.47
C VAL A 219 -11.32 -14.53 -1.62
N SER A 220 -11.77 -15.74 -1.32
CA SER A 220 -10.93 -16.95 -1.41
C SER A 220 -10.32 -17.13 -2.80
N ASN A 221 -11.07 -16.77 -3.84
CA ASN A 221 -10.65 -16.91 -5.23
C ASN A 221 -9.68 -15.81 -5.69
N CYS A 222 -9.46 -14.78 -4.85
CA CYS A 222 -8.51 -13.70 -5.08
C CYS A 222 -7.08 -14.05 -4.66
N PHE A 223 -6.87 -15.18 -3.98
CA PHE A 223 -5.59 -15.54 -3.37
C PHE A 223 -5.17 -16.97 -3.72
N SER A 224 -3.86 -17.22 -3.79
CA SER A 224 -3.32 -18.59 -3.81
C SER A 224 -3.39 -19.24 -2.43
N GLU A 225 -3.05 -20.54 -2.35
CA GLU A 225 -2.65 -21.16 -1.09
C GLU A 225 -1.37 -20.49 -0.54
N PRO A 226 -1.19 -20.44 0.80
CA PRO A 226 0.06 -19.97 1.40
C PRO A 226 1.24 -20.88 1.05
N MET A 227 2.33 -20.26 0.60
CA MET A 227 3.59 -20.90 0.21
C MET A 227 4.73 -20.47 1.13
N PRO A 228 5.74 -21.32 1.39
CA PRO A 228 6.89 -20.95 2.22
C PRO A 228 7.69 -19.80 1.61
N ILE A 229 8.06 -18.80 2.42
CA ILE A 229 8.80 -17.61 1.95
C ILE A 229 10.15 -17.95 1.29
N ASP A 230 10.75 -19.09 1.61
CA ASP A 230 12.01 -19.53 1.00
C ASP A 230 11.90 -19.77 -0.51
N LEU A 231 10.72 -20.10 -1.05
CA LEU A 231 10.52 -20.18 -2.50
C LEU A 231 10.71 -18.80 -3.14
N LEU A 232 10.09 -17.77 -2.56
CA LEU A 232 10.19 -16.39 -3.04
C LEU A 232 11.61 -15.83 -2.94
N LEU A 233 12.33 -16.10 -1.84
CA LEU A 233 13.66 -15.52 -1.59
C LEU A 233 14.79 -16.18 -2.41
N ASN A 234 14.57 -17.39 -2.91
CA ASN A 234 15.56 -18.14 -3.69
C ASN A 234 15.23 -18.17 -5.19
N ALA A 235 14.05 -17.68 -5.59
CA ALA A 235 13.63 -17.65 -6.98
C ALA A 235 14.43 -16.64 -7.82
N GLN A 236 14.78 -17.06 -9.04
CA GLN A 236 15.29 -16.18 -10.10
C GLN A 236 14.29 -16.09 -11.26
N LYS A 237 13.52 -17.16 -11.47
CA LYS A 237 12.40 -17.24 -12.40
C LYS A 237 11.09 -17.34 -11.63
N LEU A 238 9.99 -16.99 -12.30
CA LEU A 238 8.66 -17.18 -11.72
C LEU A 238 8.26 -18.64 -11.60
N ASP A 239 8.72 -19.49 -12.51
CA ASP A 239 8.52 -20.95 -12.43
C ASP A 239 9.21 -21.57 -11.20
N ASP A 240 10.17 -20.88 -10.56
CA ASP A 240 10.74 -21.34 -9.29
C ASP A 240 9.75 -21.17 -8.11
N ILE A 241 8.70 -20.37 -8.32
CA ILE A 241 7.66 -20.06 -7.33
C ILE A 241 6.39 -20.89 -7.58
N PHE A 242 6.06 -21.21 -8.83
CA PHE A 242 4.77 -21.76 -9.27
C PHE A 242 4.80 -23.24 -9.63
#